data_AF-A0A171AKU6-F1
#
_entry.id   AF-A0A171AKU6-F1
#
_cell.length_a   1.000
_cell.length_b   1.000
_cell.length_c   1.000
_cell.angle_alpha   90.00
_cell.angle_beta   90.00
_cell.angle_gamma   90.00
#
_symmetry.space_group_name_H-M   'P 1'
#
loop_
_entity.id
_entity.type
_entity.pdbx_description
1 polymer ?
#
loop_
_entity_poly.entity_id
_entity_poly.type
_entity_poly.pdbx_seq_one_letter_code
_entity_poly.pdbx_strand_id
1 'polypeptide(L)'
;MQRVAEAVASDPAGCAALTVTGLAERTGTSEATVVRTARLLGYPGYRDLRLALAGLAAQQQSGRAPALTTDITVDDPIADVVAKLAHDEQQTLADTAAGLDTVQLGAAVAALVAARRIDVYGIGASGLVAQDLTQKLLRIGLMAHAPGDPHLAVTNAVQLRAGDVAVAITHSGSTRDVIEPLRVAFERGATTVAITGRPDAPVTQYADHVLTTSTARESELRPAAMSSRTGQLLVVDCLFVGVAQRTYETAAPALAASYEALAHRRSPRGRRA
;
A
#
# COMPACT_ATOMS: atom_id res chain seq x y z
N MET A 1 -30.36 -1.41 35.36
CA MET A 1 -29.12 -1.23 34.57
C MET A 1 -28.52 -2.58 34.22
N GLN A 2 -28.29 -3.48 35.19
CA GLN A 2 -27.80 -4.84 34.91
C GLN A 2 -28.61 -5.60 33.84
N ARG A 3 -29.94 -5.64 33.95
CA ARG A 3 -30.82 -6.24 32.91
C ARG A 3 -30.67 -5.64 31.51
N VAL A 4 -30.37 -4.34 31.43
CA VAL A 4 -30.15 -3.64 30.14
C VAL A 4 -28.78 -4.03 29.56
N ALA A 5 -27.75 -4.08 30.41
CA ALA A 5 -26.41 -4.51 30.00
C ALA A 5 -26.40 -5.98 29.56
N GLU A 6 -27.08 -6.86 30.30
CA GLU A 6 -27.22 -8.28 29.96
C GLU A 6 -27.96 -8.46 28.63
N ALA A 7 -29.07 -7.75 28.41
CA ALA A 7 -29.79 -7.80 27.14
C ALA A 7 -28.92 -7.35 25.97
N VAL A 8 -28.19 -6.24 26.12
CA VAL A 8 -27.28 -5.70 25.11
C VAL A 8 -26.13 -6.66 24.80
N ALA A 9 -25.57 -7.33 25.81
CA ALA A 9 -24.50 -8.31 25.63
C ALA A 9 -25.00 -9.60 24.94
N SER A 10 -26.20 -10.05 25.28
CA SER A 10 -26.79 -11.29 24.76
C SER A 10 -27.30 -11.19 23.32
N ASP A 11 -27.81 -10.02 22.92
CA ASP A 11 -28.41 -9.80 21.61
C ASP A 11 -28.22 -8.32 21.16
N PRO A 12 -27.01 -7.96 20.72
CA PRO A 12 -26.71 -6.62 20.22
C PRO A 12 -27.60 -6.22 19.04
N ALA A 13 -27.85 -7.15 18.11
CA ALA A 13 -28.60 -6.90 16.88
C ALA A 13 -30.08 -6.60 17.15
N GLY A 14 -30.75 -7.42 17.95
CA GLY A 14 -32.14 -7.17 18.34
C GLY A 14 -32.27 -5.93 19.23
N CYS A 15 -31.26 -5.61 20.05
CA CYS A 15 -31.25 -4.35 20.81
C CYS A 15 -31.10 -3.11 19.90
N ALA A 16 -30.32 -3.21 18.83
CA ALA A 16 -30.10 -2.12 17.87
C ALA A 16 -31.37 -1.76 17.06
N ALA A 17 -32.26 -2.73 16.86
CA ALA A 17 -33.52 -2.54 16.13
C ALA A 17 -34.61 -1.84 16.97
N LEU A 18 -34.42 -1.71 18.28
CA LEU A 18 -35.43 -1.13 19.18
C LEU A 18 -35.30 0.39 19.31
N THR A 19 -36.40 1.02 19.72
CA THR A 19 -36.37 2.38 20.26
C THR A 19 -35.97 2.34 21.73
N VAL A 20 -35.69 3.50 22.34
CA VAL A 20 -35.38 3.58 23.78
C VAL A 20 -36.53 3.00 24.62
N THR A 21 -37.76 3.27 24.21
CA THR A 21 -39.01 2.74 24.78
C THR A 21 -39.07 1.22 24.61
N GLY A 22 -38.83 0.71 23.40
CA GLY A 22 -38.86 -0.74 23.15
C GLY A 22 -37.80 -1.52 23.92
N LEU A 23 -36.60 -0.96 24.12
CA LEU A 23 -35.58 -1.59 24.96
C LEU A 23 -35.92 -1.52 26.45
N ALA A 24 -36.57 -0.44 26.89
CA ALA A 24 -37.06 -0.29 28.26
C ALA A 24 -38.14 -1.35 28.57
N GLU A 25 -39.12 -1.51 27.69
CA GLU A 25 -40.17 -2.54 27.78
C GLU A 25 -39.58 -3.95 27.80
N ARG A 26 -38.70 -4.27 26.84
CA ARG A 26 -38.06 -5.59 26.72
C ARG A 26 -37.26 -5.98 27.96
N THR A 27 -36.64 -5.01 28.62
CA THR A 27 -35.80 -5.25 29.82
C THR A 27 -36.56 -5.11 31.13
N GLY A 28 -37.85 -4.74 31.08
CA GLY A 28 -38.66 -4.42 32.26
C GLY A 28 -38.07 -3.26 33.07
N THR A 29 -37.54 -2.24 32.40
CA THR A 29 -36.93 -1.05 33.01
C THR A 29 -37.52 0.24 32.45
N SER A 30 -37.11 1.39 33.01
CA SER A 30 -37.51 2.71 32.49
C SER A 30 -36.56 3.22 31.40
N GLU A 31 -37.04 4.10 30.52
CA GLU A 31 -36.19 4.76 29.51
C GLU A 31 -34.99 5.49 30.13
N ALA A 32 -35.19 6.12 31.28
CA ALA A 32 -34.12 6.76 32.05
C ALA A 32 -33.03 5.75 32.48
N THR A 33 -33.41 4.51 32.77
CA THR A 33 -32.47 3.42 33.09
C THR A 33 -31.67 3.01 31.86
N VAL A 34 -32.29 2.96 30.68
CA VAL A 34 -31.63 2.66 29.41
C VAL A 34 -30.61 3.75 29.06
N VAL A 35 -30.99 5.03 29.12
CA VAL A 35 -30.08 6.15 28.85
C VAL A 35 -28.91 6.19 29.84
N ARG A 36 -29.16 5.93 31.12
CA ARG A 36 -28.09 5.87 32.13
C ARG A 36 -27.14 4.70 31.89
N THR A 37 -27.66 3.56 31.44
CA THR A 37 -26.83 2.41 31.06
C THR A 37 -25.96 2.74 29.85
N ALA A 38 -26.50 3.43 28.83
CA ALA A 38 -25.70 3.88 27.68
C ALA A 38 -24.52 4.79 28.10
N ARG A 39 -24.77 5.73 29.03
CA ARG A 39 -23.71 6.58 29.60
C ARG A 39 -22.69 5.81 30.43
N LEU A 40 -23.13 4.83 31.21
CA LEU A 40 -22.25 3.96 31.97
C LEU A 40 -21.31 3.13 31.07
N LEU A 41 -21.79 2.77 29.87
CA LEU A 41 -21.02 2.07 28.84
C LEU A 41 -20.13 3.00 27.98
N GLY A 42 -20.03 4.29 28.33
CA GLY A 42 -19.16 5.26 27.66
C GLY A 42 -19.79 6.01 26.48
N TYR A 43 -21.10 5.87 26.24
CA TYR A 43 -21.79 6.56 25.14
C TYR A 43 -22.51 7.84 25.61
N PRO A 44 -22.59 8.90 24.80
CA PRO A 44 -23.31 10.14 25.16
C PRO A 44 -24.81 9.92 25.48
N GLY A 45 -25.43 8.95 24.82
CA GLY A 45 -26.80 8.53 25.09
C GLY A 45 -27.21 7.26 24.34
N TYR A 46 -28.50 6.91 24.42
CA TYR A 46 -29.03 5.69 23.82
C TYR A 46 -28.91 5.66 22.29
N ARG A 47 -29.05 6.81 21.61
CA ARG A 47 -28.91 6.89 20.16
C ARG A 47 -27.52 6.42 19.71
N ASP A 48 -26.47 6.87 20.40
CA ASP A 48 -25.08 6.54 20.07
C ASP A 48 -24.76 5.07 20.38
N LEU A 49 -25.24 4.57 21.53
CA LEU A 49 -25.17 3.14 21.84
C LEU A 49 -25.87 2.31 20.76
N ARG A 50 -27.06 2.71 20.31
CA ARG A 50 -27.83 1.99 19.28
C ARG A 50 -27.09 1.95 17.94
N LEU A 51 -26.44 3.03 17.54
CA LEU A 51 -25.61 3.07 16.34
C LEU A 51 -24.40 2.13 16.44
N ALA A 52 -23.73 2.09 17.61
CA ALA A 52 -22.62 1.17 17.84
C ALA A 52 -23.06 -0.30 17.79
N LEU A 53 -24.22 -0.63 18.39
CA LEU A 53 -24.78 -1.98 18.34
C LEU A 53 -25.20 -2.39 16.91
N ALA A 54 -25.73 -1.47 16.12
CA ALA A 54 -26.05 -1.72 14.71
C ALA A 54 -24.79 -2.01 13.88
N GLY A 55 -23.69 -1.29 14.14
CA GLY A 55 -22.38 -1.56 13.53
C GLY A 55 -21.84 -2.95 13.88
N LEU A 56 -21.93 -3.35 15.16
CA LEU A 56 -21.53 -4.68 15.62
C LEU A 56 -22.37 -5.79 14.96
N ALA A 57 -23.69 -5.59 14.87
CA ALA A 57 -24.61 -6.55 14.27
C ALA A 57 -24.35 -6.75 12.76
N ALA A 58 -24.08 -5.66 12.03
CA ALA A 58 -23.72 -5.71 10.63
C ALA A 58 -22.39 -6.47 10.39
N GLN A 59 -21.43 -6.36 11.32
CA GLN A 59 -20.18 -7.13 11.27
C GLN A 59 -20.44 -8.63 11.51
N GLN A 60 -21.26 -8.98 12.50
CA GLN A 60 -21.58 -10.38 12.80
C GLN A 60 -22.38 -11.06 11.67
N GLN A 61 -23.30 -10.36 11.01
CA GLN A 61 -24.12 -10.92 9.93
C GLN A 61 -23.38 -11.08 8.60
N SER A 62 -22.32 -10.31 8.36
CA SER A 62 -21.56 -10.36 7.11
C SER A 62 -20.51 -11.48 7.08
N GLY A 63 -20.35 -12.26 8.16
CA GLY A 63 -19.28 -13.27 8.27
C GLY A 63 -17.87 -12.68 8.22
N ARG A 64 -17.75 -11.35 8.20
CA ARG A 64 -16.48 -10.64 8.32
C ARG A 64 -16.11 -10.67 9.79
N ALA A 65 -14.84 -11.01 10.05
CA ALA A 65 -14.23 -10.84 11.35
C ALA A 65 -14.63 -9.46 11.93
N PRO A 66 -14.83 -9.35 13.26
CA PRO A 66 -15.19 -8.07 13.89
C PRO A 66 -14.24 -7.01 13.35
N ALA A 67 -14.73 -5.78 13.12
CA ALA A 67 -13.85 -4.71 12.65
C ALA A 67 -12.65 -4.69 13.56
N LEU A 68 -11.54 -5.19 13.01
CA LEU A 68 -10.27 -5.14 13.66
C LEU A 68 -10.13 -3.69 14.04
N THR A 69 -9.96 -3.43 15.34
CA THR A 69 -9.41 -2.16 15.78
C THR A 69 -8.19 -1.92 14.88
N THR A 70 -8.23 -0.88 14.06
CA THR A 70 -7.34 -0.76 12.89
C THR A 70 -5.87 -0.63 13.25
N ASP A 71 -5.57 -0.40 14.53
CA ASP A 71 -4.21 -0.29 15.01
C ASP A 71 -3.78 -1.54 15.77
N ILE A 72 -2.54 -1.94 15.49
CA ILE A 72 -1.80 -2.93 16.25
C ILE A 72 -1.45 -2.29 17.59
N THR A 73 -1.74 -2.98 18.70
CA THR A 73 -1.45 -2.53 20.06
C THR A 73 -0.28 -3.32 20.65
N VAL A 74 0.39 -2.75 21.66
CA VAL A 74 1.56 -3.39 22.32
C VAL A 74 1.20 -4.73 22.95
N ASP A 75 -0.05 -4.89 23.39
CA ASP A 75 -0.54 -6.08 24.09
C ASP A 75 -1.27 -7.06 23.16
N ASP A 76 -1.31 -6.80 21.84
CA ASP A 76 -1.94 -7.71 20.89
C ASP A 76 -1.23 -9.08 20.87
N PRO A 77 -1.97 -10.19 20.95
CA PRO A 77 -1.37 -11.50 20.71
C PRO A 77 -0.85 -11.57 19.26
N ILE A 78 0.24 -12.30 19.04
CA ILE A 78 0.90 -12.36 17.72
C ILE A 78 -0.04 -12.78 16.57
N ALA A 79 -1.05 -13.59 16.85
CA ALA A 79 -2.06 -13.99 15.86
C ALA A 79 -2.90 -12.79 15.38
N ASP A 80 -3.25 -11.88 16.29
CA ASP A 80 -4.00 -10.66 15.97
C ASP A 80 -3.12 -9.66 15.21
N VAL A 81 -1.82 -9.56 15.57
CA VAL A 81 -0.85 -8.75 14.81
C VAL A 81 -0.79 -9.20 13.35
N VAL A 82 -0.69 -10.52 13.11
CA VAL A 82 -0.67 -11.10 11.75
C VAL A 82 -1.97 -10.79 11.01
N ALA A 83 -3.13 -10.98 11.65
CA ALA A 83 -4.43 -10.71 11.04
C ALA A 83 -4.61 -9.23 10.70
N LYS A 84 -4.20 -8.33 11.62
CA LYS A 84 -4.25 -6.87 11.44
C LYS A 84 -3.36 -6.39 10.32
N LEU A 85 -2.11 -6.83 10.31
CA LEU A 85 -1.18 -6.47 9.25
C LEU A 85 -1.65 -6.98 7.88
N ALA A 86 -2.11 -8.24 7.80
CA ALA A 86 -2.60 -8.79 6.54
C ALA A 86 -3.82 -8.02 6.00
N HIS A 87 -4.75 -7.62 6.87
CA HIS A 87 -5.90 -6.82 6.48
C HIS A 87 -5.49 -5.44 5.95
N ASP A 88 -4.56 -4.77 6.63
CA ASP A 88 -4.08 -3.45 6.23
C ASP A 88 -3.30 -3.46 4.91
N GLU A 89 -2.46 -4.47 4.70
CA GLU A 89 -1.72 -4.64 3.44
C GLU A 89 -2.69 -4.94 2.27
N GLN A 90 -3.71 -5.76 2.49
CA GLN A 90 -4.77 -5.98 1.50
C GLN A 90 -5.50 -4.69 1.14
N GLN A 91 -5.85 -3.88 2.14
CA GLN A 91 -6.51 -2.59 1.91
C GLN A 91 -5.58 -1.62 1.15
N THR A 92 -4.30 -1.57 1.51
CA THR A 92 -3.30 -0.72 0.84
C THR A 92 -3.16 -1.08 -0.64
N LEU A 93 -3.13 -2.37 -0.96
CA LEU A 93 -3.11 -2.86 -2.35
C LEU A 93 -4.39 -2.49 -3.09
N ALA A 94 -5.55 -2.71 -2.47
CA ALA A 94 -6.86 -2.40 -3.06
C ALA A 94 -7.02 -0.89 -3.36
N ASP A 95 -6.67 -0.04 -2.39
CA ASP A 95 -6.75 1.42 -2.54
C ASP A 95 -5.76 1.94 -3.58
N THR A 96 -4.54 1.39 -3.61
CA THR A 96 -3.55 1.73 -4.64
C THR A 96 -4.05 1.35 -6.02
N ALA A 97 -4.60 0.14 -6.19
CA ALA A 97 -5.15 -0.30 -7.47
C ALA A 97 -6.33 0.56 -7.92
N ALA A 98 -7.22 0.94 -7.00
CA ALA A 98 -8.38 1.76 -7.28
C ALA A 98 -8.01 3.21 -7.68
N GLY A 99 -6.94 3.76 -7.10
CA GLY A 99 -6.47 5.13 -7.37
C GLY A 99 -5.45 5.25 -8.51
N LEU A 100 -4.96 4.14 -9.06
CA LEU A 100 -3.90 4.17 -10.06
C LEU A 100 -4.43 4.62 -11.43
N ASP A 101 -3.91 5.73 -11.93
CA ASP A 101 -4.22 6.23 -13.28
C ASP A 101 -3.61 5.31 -14.35
N THR A 102 -4.48 4.54 -15.01
CA THR A 102 -4.07 3.57 -16.04
C THR A 102 -3.59 4.23 -17.33
N VAL A 103 -3.97 5.49 -17.60
CA VAL A 103 -3.47 6.23 -18.77
C VAL A 103 -2.02 6.62 -18.54
N GLN A 104 -1.71 7.18 -17.37
CA GLN A 104 -0.32 7.51 -17.01
C GLN A 104 0.54 6.26 -16.85
N LEU A 105 0.01 5.18 -16.27
CA LEU A 105 0.68 3.89 -16.23
C LEU A 105 1.04 3.40 -17.64
N GLY A 106 0.09 3.46 -18.58
CA GLY A 106 0.31 3.05 -19.96
C GLY A 106 1.38 3.89 -20.67
N ALA A 107 1.44 5.20 -20.40
CA ALA A 107 2.45 6.10 -20.94
C ALA A 107 3.85 5.81 -20.35
N ALA A 108 3.94 5.60 -19.03
CA ALA A 108 5.18 5.21 -18.37
C ALA A 108 5.69 3.85 -18.89
N VAL A 109 4.81 2.86 -19.08
CA VAL A 109 5.16 1.58 -19.70
C VAL A 109 5.71 1.79 -21.11
N ALA A 110 5.07 2.63 -21.93
CA ALA A 110 5.56 2.90 -23.29
C ALA A 110 6.95 3.55 -23.29
N ALA A 111 7.20 4.50 -22.38
CA ALA A 111 8.50 5.12 -22.21
C ALA A 111 9.58 4.09 -21.80
N LEU A 112 9.27 3.22 -20.83
CA LEU A 112 10.18 2.17 -20.37
C LEU A 112 10.51 1.15 -21.48
N VAL A 113 9.52 0.76 -22.29
CA VAL A 113 9.72 -0.16 -23.43
C VAL A 113 10.70 0.41 -24.46
N ALA A 114 10.61 1.72 -24.73
CA ALA A 114 11.48 2.40 -25.70
C ALA A 114 12.82 2.87 -25.11
N ALA A 115 13.01 2.73 -23.79
CA ALA A 115 14.14 3.31 -23.08
C ALA A 115 15.46 2.63 -23.49
N ARG A 116 16.45 3.44 -23.86
CA ARG A 116 17.83 2.96 -24.02
C ARG A 116 18.45 2.63 -22.66
N ARG A 117 18.10 3.42 -21.64
CA ARG A 117 18.61 3.34 -20.28
C ARG A 117 17.56 3.82 -19.31
N ILE A 118 17.51 3.17 -18.14
CA ILE A 118 16.58 3.49 -17.06
C ILE A 118 17.38 3.71 -15.78
N ASP A 119 17.21 4.86 -15.14
CA ASP A 119 17.75 5.11 -13.80
C ASP A 119 16.59 5.23 -12.80
N VAL A 120 16.68 4.53 -11.66
CA VAL A 120 15.64 4.46 -10.64
C VAL A 120 16.19 5.02 -9.32
N TYR A 121 15.58 6.08 -8.82
CA TYR A 121 16.02 6.82 -7.63
C TYR A 121 15.08 6.55 -6.46
N GLY A 122 15.63 6.07 -5.36
CA GLY A 122 14.90 5.83 -4.11
C GLY A 122 15.87 5.62 -2.96
N ILE A 123 15.49 6.03 -1.75
CA ILE A 123 16.30 5.88 -0.54
C ILE A 123 15.53 5.15 0.55
N GLY A 124 16.25 4.42 1.41
CA GLY A 124 15.67 3.67 2.52
C GLY A 124 14.68 2.62 2.01
N ALA A 125 13.45 2.62 2.54
CA ALA A 125 12.41 1.67 2.13
C ALA A 125 12.07 1.79 0.64
N SER A 126 11.99 3.01 0.08
CA SER A 126 11.77 3.21 -1.36
C SER A 126 12.99 2.84 -2.21
N GLY A 127 14.19 2.84 -1.61
CA GLY A 127 15.40 2.30 -2.25
C GLY A 127 15.32 0.79 -2.49
N LEU A 128 14.66 0.03 -1.60
CA LEU A 128 14.41 -1.40 -1.81
C LEU A 128 13.48 -1.63 -3.01
N VAL A 129 12.46 -0.78 -3.17
CA VAL A 129 11.54 -0.85 -4.32
C VAL A 129 12.27 -0.47 -5.61
N ALA A 130 13.16 0.52 -5.56
CA ALA A 130 13.99 0.89 -6.70
C ALA A 130 14.86 -0.28 -7.17
N GLN A 131 15.51 -0.98 -6.23
CA GLN A 131 16.31 -2.17 -6.52
C GLN A 131 15.47 -3.31 -7.13
N ASP A 132 14.26 -3.54 -6.61
CA ASP A 132 13.33 -4.53 -7.14
C ASP A 132 12.94 -4.24 -8.61
N LEU A 133 12.54 -3.00 -8.93
CA LEU A 133 12.26 -2.59 -10.31
C LEU A 133 13.49 -2.77 -11.21
N THR A 134 14.66 -2.33 -10.77
CA THR A 134 15.91 -2.48 -11.52
C THR A 134 16.22 -3.96 -11.80
N GLN A 135 16.11 -4.83 -10.80
CA GLN A 135 16.33 -6.27 -10.97
C GLN A 135 15.35 -6.88 -11.96
N LYS A 136 14.07 -6.51 -11.89
CA LYS A 136 13.02 -6.98 -12.81
C LYS A 136 13.32 -6.58 -14.25
N LEU A 137 13.67 -5.32 -14.49
CA LEU A 137 14.01 -4.79 -15.82
C LEU A 137 15.27 -5.44 -16.41
N LEU A 138 16.32 -5.62 -15.60
CA LEU A 138 17.55 -6.30 -16.02
C LEU A 138 17.28 -7.74 -16.48
N ARG A 139 16.37 -8.46 -15.80
CA ARG A 139 16.02 -9.84 -16.14
C ARG A 139 15.31 -10.01 -17.49
N ILE A 140 14.72 -8.94 -18.02
CA ILE A 140 14.09 -8.91 -19.36
C ILE A 140 14.94 -8.14 -20.38
N GLY A 141 16.22 -7.89 -20.07
CA GLY A 141 17.19 -7.32 -21.00
C GLY A 141 17.20 -5.79 -21.09
N LEU A 142 16.48 -5.07 -20.21
CA LEU A 142 16.53 -3.62 -20.17
C LEU A 142 17.67 -3.13 -19.27
N MET A 143 18.41 -2.13 -19.74
CA MET A 143 19.51 -1.52 -18.98
C MET A 143 18.96 -0.61 -17.88
N ALA A 144 18.98 -1.07 -16.63
CA ALA A 144 18.47 -0.33 -15.48
C ALA A 144 19.53 -0.20 -14.37
N HIS A 145 19.52 0.94 -13.67
CA HIS A 145 20.40 1.21 -12.52
C HIS A 145 19.60 1.81 -11.36
N ALA A 146 19.97 1.48 -10.12
CA ALA A 146 19.45 2.15 -8.92
C ALA A 146 20.62 2.64 -8.04
N PRO A 147 21.18 3.84 -8.31
CA PRO A 147 22.27 4.39 -7.52
C PRO A 147 21.81 4.61 -6.07
N GLY A 148 22.46 3.95 -5.11
CA GLY A 148 22.13 4.07 -3.69
C GLY A 148 22.78 5.26 -2.98
N ASP A 149 23.84 5.82 -3.55
CA ASP A 149 24.51 7.02 -3.04
C ASP A 149 23.92 8.28 -3.72
N PRO A 150 23.49 9.30 -2.96
CA PRO A 150 22.88 10.51 -3.52
C PRO A 150 23.77 11.28 -4.50
N HIS A 151 25.08 11.39 -4.22
CA HIS A 151 26.00 12.09 -5.11
C HIS A 151 26.21 11.32 -6.41
N LEU A 152 26.30 9.99 -6.34
CA LEU A 152 26.32 9.15 -7.53
C LEU A 152 25.00 9.25 -8.29
N ALA A 153 23.85 9.28 -7.62
CA ALA A 153 22.55 9.42 -8.29
C ALA A 153 22.50 10.69 -9.15
N VAL A 154 22.92 11.84 -8.63
CA VAL A 154 22.99 13.10 -9.38
C VAL A 154 24.01 13.02 -10.50
N THR A 155 25.21 12.51 -10.23
CA THR A 155 26.27 12.36 -11.25
C THR A 155 25.82 11.45 -12.39
N ASN A 156 25.03 10.41 -12.08
CA ASN A 156 24.46 9.49 -13.05
C ASN A 156 23.37 10.16 -13.89
N ALA A 157 22.48 10.92 -13.24
CA ALA A 157 21.40 11.66 -13.87
C ALA A 157 21.89 12.66 -14.92
N VAL A 158 23.06 13.29 -14.69
CA VAL A 158 23.70 14.21 -15.66
C VAL A 158 23.98 13.54 -17.02
N GLN A 159 24.14 12.22 -17.05
CA GLN A 159 24.45 11.45 -18.26
C GLN A 159 23.21 10.96 -19.02
N LEU A 160 22.01 11.19 -18.46
CA LEU A 160 20.76 10.89 -19.14
C LEU A 160 20.51 11.88 -20.28
N ARG A 161 19.71 11.46 -21.25
CA ARG A 161 19.34 12.24 -22.43
C ARG A 161 17.98 11.79 -22.96
N ALA A 162 17.50 12.48 -24.00
CA ALA A 162 16.32 12.05 -24.75
C ALA A 162 16.40 10.56 -25.16
N GLY A 163 15.33 9.81 -24.89
CA GLY A 163 15.26 8.36 -25.09
C GLY A 163 15.72 7.52 -23.88
N ASP A 164 16.17 8.15 -22.80
CA ASP A 164 16.35 7.51 -21.49
C ASP A 164 15.16 7.83 -20.57
N VAL A 165 15.01 7.03 -19.50
CA VAL A 165 13.95 7.20 -18.50
C VAL A 165 14.55 7.33 -17.11
N ALA A 166 14.03 8.26 -16.30
CA ALA A 166 14.30 8.37 -14.88
C ALA A 166 13.03 8.11 -14.07
N VAL A 167 13.12 7.22 -13.08
CA VAL A 167 12.00 6.87 -12.20
C VAL A 167 12.35 7.25 -10.77
N ALA A 168 11.61 8.19 -10.17
CA ALA A 168 11.71 8.50 -8.75
C ALA A 168 10.68 7.70 -7.95
N ILE A 169 11.11 7.09 -6.85
CA ILE A 169 10.25 6.41 -5.89
C ILE A 169 10.41 7.09 -4.54
N THR A 170 9.36 7.80 -4.11
CA THR A 170 9.36 8.53 -2.83
C THR A 170 7.94 8.66 -2.31
N HIS A 171 7.66 8.09 -1.13
CA HIS A 171 6.30 8.12 -0.58
C HIS A 171 5.83 9.54 -0.25
N SER A 172 6.68 10.33 0.41
CA SER A 172 6.34 11.71 0.78
C SER A 172 6.37 12.68 -0.40
N GLY A 173 7.09 12.32 -1.48
CA GLY A 173 7.34 13.18 -2.61
C GLY A 173 8.20 14.41 -2.30
N SER A 174 8.85 14.43 -1.13
CA SER A 174 9.64 15.58 -0.61
C SER A 174 11.11 15.22 -0.31
N THR A 175 11.55 13.99 -0.59
CA THR A 175 12.92 13.55 -0.32
C THR A 175 13.90 14.19 -1.31
N ARG A 176 14.72 15.14 -0.84
CA ARG A 176 15.67 15.91 -1.68
C ARG A 176 16.59 15.02 -2.50
N ASP A 177 17.21 14.02 -1.88
CA ASP A 177 18.15 13.12 -2.54
C ASP A 177 17.52 12.24 -3.64
N VAL A 178 16.18 12.17 -3.70
CA VAL A 178 15.43 11.50 -4.80
C VAL A 178 14.96 12.52 -5.84
N ILE A 179 14.52 13.70 -5.39
CA ILE A 179 14.01 14.76 -6.27
C ILE A 179 15.13 15.37 -7.10
N GLU A 180 16.31 15.59 -6.51
CA GLU A 180 17.43 16.24 -7.19
C GLU A 180 17.90 15.48 -8.44
N PRO A 181 18.19 14.16 -8.39
CA PRO A 181 18.54 13.43 -9.61
C PRO A 181 17.38 13.34 -10.61
N LEU A 182 16.12 13.29 -10.16
CA LEU A 182 14.96 13.34 -11.08
C LEU A 182 14.89 14.68 -11.82
N ARG A 183 15.04 15.81 -11.10
CA ARG A 183 15.10 17.15 -11.67
C ARG A 183 16.21 17.26 -12.71
N VAL A 184 17.41 16.76 -12.39
CA VAL A 184 18.54 16.78 -13.34
C VAL A 184 18.23 15.95 -14.57
N ALA A 185 17.61 14.77 -14.42
CA ALA A 185 17.20 13.95 -15.56
C ALA A 185 16.16 14.66 -16.45
N PHE A 186 15.18 15.32 -15.83
CA PHE A 186 14.18 16.15 -16.51
C PHE A 186 14.84 17.28 -17.30
N GLU A 187 15.76 18.02 -16.70
CA GLU A 187 16.51 19.11 -17.35
C GLU A 187 17.38 18.62 -18.53
N ARG A 188 17.79 17.35 -18.51
CA ARG A 188 18.53 16.70 -19.60
C ARG A 188 17.63 16.14 -20.71
N GLY A 189 16.31 16.23 -20.56
CA GLY A 189 15.33 15.78 -21.54
C GLY A 189 15.07 14.27 -21.53
N ALA A 190 15.43 13.57 -20.45
CA ALA A 190 14.95 12.20 -20.23
C ALA A 190 13.47 12.22 -19.83
N THR A 191 12.73 11.17 -20.18
CA THR A 191 11.35 11.02 -19.70
C THR A 191 11.36 10.70 -18.21
N THR A 192 10.58 11.41 -17.42
CA THR A 192 10.58 11.26 -15.96
C THR A 192 9.27 10.69 -15.43
N VAL A 193 9.39 9.74 -14.50
CA VAL A 193 8.25 9.09 -13.83
C VAL A 193 8.40 9.24 -12.33
N ALA A 194 7.34 9.62 -11.61
CA ALA A 194 7.32 9.65 -10.16
C ALA A 194 6.30 8.65 -9.61
N ILE A 195 6.75 7.77 -8.71
CA ILE A 195 5.91 6.90 -7.88
C ILE A 195 5.86 7.49 -6.48
N THR A 196 4.70 8.00 -6.07
CA THR A 196 4.54 8.78 -4.83
C THR A 196 3.22 8.49 -4.12
N GLY A 197 3.15 8.72 -2.81
CA GLY A 197 1.87 8.69 -2.08
C GLY A 197 1.07 9.99 -2.22
N ARG A 198 1.69 11.05 -2.72
CA ARG A 198 1.12 12.40 -2.72
C ARG A 198 1.15 13.01 -4.13
N PRO A 199 0.00 13.25 -4.79
CA PRO A 199 -0.07 13.73 -6.17
C PRO A 199 0.44 15.17 -6.33
N ASP A 200 0.35 16.00 -5.28
CA ASP A 200 0.76 17.41 -5.31
C ASP A 200 2.14 17.66 -4.66
N ALA A 201 2.95 16.62 -4.50
CA ALA A 201 4.24 16.74 -3.82
C ALA A 201 5.36 17.30 -4.72
N PRO A 202 6.41 17.91 -4.16
CA PRO A 202 7.48 18.55 -4.94
C PRO A 202 8.10 17.68 -6.05
N VAL A 203 8.18 16.37 -5.88
CA VAL A 203 8.68 15.43 -6.91
C VAL A 203 7.89 15.52 -8.23
N THR A 204 6.60 15.84 -8.19
CA THR A 204 5.73 15.83 -9.38
C THR A 204 5.98 17.02 -10.32
N GLN A 205 6.65 18.07 -9.83
CA GLN A 205 7.08 19.20 -10.66
C GLN A 205 8.12 18.81 -11.72
N TYR A 206 8.77 17.66 -11.54
CA TYR A 206 9.83 17.15 -12.41
C TYR A 206 9.47 15.79 -13.02
N ALA A 207 8.18 15.44 -13.04
CA ALA A 207 7.68 14.16 -13.54
C ALA A 207 6.75 14.37 -14.74
N ASP A 208 7.08 13.76 -15.89
CA ASP A 208 6.15 13.68 -17.03
C ASP A 208 4.96 12.77 -16.72
N HIS A 209 5.18 11.74 -15.90
CA HIS A 209 4.15 10.79 -15.47
C HIS A 209 4.18 10.60 -13.95
N VAL A 210 3.02 10.72 -13.30
CA VAL A 210 2.84 10.55 -11.86
C VAL A 210 1.96 9.33 -11.60
N LEU A 211 2.50 8.36 -10.86
CA LEU A 211 1.83 7.14 -10.43
C LEU A 211 1.62 7.19 -8.92
N THR A 212 0.38 7.42 -8.51
CA THR A 212 0.03 7.61 -7.11
C THR A 212 -0.22 6.27 -6.41
N THR A 213 0.31 6.13 -5.20
CA THR A 213 0.10 5.00 -4.29
C THR A 213 -0.81 5.42 -3.14
N SER A 214 -1.50 4.48 -2.51
CA SER A 214 -2.29 4.77 -1.32
C SER A 214 -1.40 5.27 -0.18
N THR A 215 -1.87 6.30 0.54
CA THR A 215 -1.33 6.70 1.84
C THR A 215 -2.07 5.92 2.92
N ALA A 216 -1.49 4.81 3.36
CA ALA A 216 -2.01 4.09 4.50
C ALA A 216 -1.84 4.92 5.80
N ARG A 217 -2.70 4.64 6.78
CA ARG A 217 -2.61 5.25 8.11
C ARG A 217 -1.30 4.82 8.80
N GLU A 218 -0.61 5.76 9.41
CA GLU A 218 0.57 5.50 10.24
C GLU A 218 0.12 5.24 11.69
N SER A 219 0.82 4.37 12.42
CA SER A 219 0.64 4.20 13.87
C SER A 219 1.98 4.01 14.56
N GLU A 220 2.03 4.10 15.89
CA GLU A 220 3.28 4.00 16.66
C GLU A 220 4.05 2.69 16.40
N LEU A 221 3.34 1.58 16.21
CA LEU A 221 3.92 0.27 15.90
C LEU A 221 4.00 -0.02 14.40
N ARG A 222 3.53 0.90 13.56
CA ARG A 222 3.50 0.75 12.10
C ARG A 222 4.00 2.01 11.39
N PRO A 223 5.31 2.09 11.15
CA PRO A 223 5.89 3.18 10.37
C PRO A 223 5.31 3.21 8.95
N ALA A 224 5.11 4.41 8.40
CA ALA A 224 4.68 4.63 7.01
C ALA A 224 5.49 3.83 5.98
N ALA A 225 6.78 3.63 6.28
CA ALA A 225 7.72 2.91 5.44
C ALA A 225 7.30 1.46 5.13
N MET A 226 6.48 0.82 5.98
CA MET A 226 6.01 -0.55 5.76
C MET A 226 4.93 -0.61 4.68
N SER A 227 3.82 0.12 4.90
CA SER A 227 2.65 0.10 4.02
C SER A 227 2.90 0.83 2.70
N SER A 228 3.62 1.97 2.74
CA SER A 228 3.98 2.70 1.52
C SER A 228 4.77 1.85 0.54
N ARG A 229 5.66 0.98 1.04
CA ARG A 229 6.45 0.07 0.21
C ARG A 229 5.58 -0.94 -0.53
N THR A 230 4.55 -1.49 0.10
CA THR A 230 3.65 -2.46 -0.54
C THR A 230 2.89 -1.84 -1.72
N GLY A 231 2.35 -0.64 -1.54
CA GLY A 231 1.72 0.10 -2.64
C GLY A 231 2.70 0.40 -3.78
N GLN A 232 3.92 0.82 -3.46
CA GLN A 232 4.97 1.07 -4.45
C GLN A 232 5.36 -0.20 -5.22
N LEU A 233 5.46 -1.36 -4.54
CA LEU A 233 5.74 -2.65 -5.18
C LEU A 233 4.64 -3.08 -6.15
N LEU A 234 3.37 -2.85 -5.82
CA LEU A 234 2.26 -3.11 -6.75
C LEU A 234 2.40 -2.28 -8.03
N VAL A 235 2.71 -0.99 -7.92
CA VAL A 235 2.93 -0.12 -9.10
C VAL A 235 4.12 -0.61 -9.93
N VAL A 236 5.21 -1.01 -9.27
CA VAL A 236 6.38 -1.61 -9.95
C VAL A 236 6.03 -2.92 -10.67
N ASP A 237 5.21 -3.78 -10.07
CA ASP A 237 4.74 -5.01 -10.72
C ASP A 237 3.88 -4.70 -11.95
N CYS A 238 2.98 -3.72 -11.86
CA CYS A 238 2.19 -3.26 -12.99
C CYS A 238 3.07 -2.72 -14.13
N LEU A 239 4.08 -1.90 -13.81
CA LEU A 239 5.06 -1.40 -14.78
C LEU A 239 5.82 -2.56 -15.44
N PHE A 240 6.37 -3.46 -14.65
CA PHE A 240 7.14 -4.60 -15.15
C PHE A 240 6.31 -5.51 -16.05
N VAL A 241 5.10 -5.90 -15.62
CA VAL A 241 4.20 -6.75 -16.41
C VAL A 241 3.82 -6.04 -17.71
N GLY A 242 3.50 -4.74 -17.66
CA GLY A 242 3.17 -3.96 -18.85
C GLY A 242 4.34 -3.89 -19.85
N VAL A 243 5.57 -3.70 -19.36
CA VAL A 243 6.78 -3.71 -20.19
C VAL A 243 6.99 -5.11 -20.79
N ALA A 244 6.99 -6.15 -19.96
CA ALA A 244 7.22 -7.54 -20.38
C ALA A 244 6.19 -8.04 -21.39
N GLN A 245 4.92 -7.61 -21.28
CA GLN A 245 3.89 -7.92 -22.28
C GLN A 245 4.20 -7.29 -23.64
N ARG A 246 4.68 -6.04 -23.67
CA ARG A 246 5.00 -5.32 -24.90
C ARG A 246 6.34 -5.72 -25.51
N THR A 247 7.23 -6.33 -24.72
CA THR A 247 8.53 -6.85 -25.16
C THR A 247 8.60 -8.37 -25.12
N TYR A 248 7.46 -9.07 -25.12
CA TYR A 248 7.38 -10.52 -24.83
C TYR A 248 8.40 -11.37 -25.62
N GLU A 249 8.53 -11.11 -26.92
CA GLU A 249 9.45 -11.82 -27.81
C GLU A 249 10.93 -11.75 -27.37
N THR A 250 11.35 -10.65 -26.75
CA THR A 250 12.71 -10.48 -26.22
C THR A 250 12.81 -10.78 -24.72
N ALA A 251 11.74 -10.49 -23.97
CA ALA A 251 11.67 -10.67 -22.52
C ALA A 251 11.63 -12.15 -22.09
N ALA A 252 10.83 -12.97 -22.76
CA ALA A 252 10.70 -14.39 -22.44
C ALA A 252 12.03 -15.17 -22.54
N PRO A 253 12.81 -15.07 -23.64
CA PRO A 253 14.11 -15.74 -23.71
C PRO A 253 15.14 -15.16 -22.72
N ALA A 254 15.14 -13.85 -22.46
CA ALA A 254 16.03 -13.24 -21.47
C ALA A 254 15.75 -13.75 -20.03
N LEU A 255 14.47 -13.93 -19.68
CA LEU A 255 14.07 -14.52 -18.40
C LEU A 255 14.52 -15.98 -18.27
N ALA A 256 14.39 -16.78 -19.33
CA ALA A 256 14.86 -18.16 -19.35
C ALA A 256 16.40 -18.22 -19.20
N ALA A 257 17.13 -17.43 -20.00
CA ALA A 257 18.58 -17.38 -19.96
C ALA A 257 19.13 -16.95 -18.58
N SER A 258 18.53 -15.94 -17.96
CA SER A 258 18.93 -15.51 -16.60
C SER A 258 18.64 -16.57 -15.54
N TYR A 259 17.54 -17.32 -15.67
CA TYR A 259 17.21 -18.44 -14.78
C TYR A 259 18.21 -19.59 -14.92
N GLU A 260 18.49 -20.02 -16.16
CA GLU A 260 19.44 -21.10 -16.46
C GLU A 260 20.86 -20.76 -15.98
N ALA A 261 21.31 -19.53 -16.23
CA ALA A 261 22.61 -19.05 -15.76
C ALA A 261 22.78 -19.10 -14.24
N LEU A 262 21.68 -19.05 -13.48
CA LEU A 262 21.69 -19.12 -12.02
C LEU A 262 21.30 -20.51 -11.48
N ALA A 263 20.85 -21.43 -12.33
CA ALA A 263 20.36 -22.73 -11.91
C ALA A 263 21.42 -23.56 -11.18
N HIS A 264 22.68 -23.51 -11.64
CA HIS A 264 23.81 -24.24 -11.04
C HIS A 264 24.17 -23.76 -9.62
N ARG A 265 23.73 -22.55 -9.22
CA ARG A 265 23.94 -22.02 -7.86
C ARG A 265 22.92 -22.57 -6.87
N ARG A 266 21.86 -23.22 -7.35
CA ARG A 266 20.90 -23.92 -6.49
C ARG A 266 21.49 -25.28 -6.17
N SER A 267 21.82 -25.52 -4.89
CA SER A 267 22.23 -26.85 -4.44
C SER A 267 21.14 -27.86 -4.85
N PRO A 268 21.48 -29.02 -5.43
CA PRO A 268 20.47 -30.03 -5.75
C PRO A 268 19.76 -30.36 -4.45
N ARG A 269 18.42 -30.21 -4.43
CA ARG A 269 17.58 -30.64 -3.30
C ARG A 269 18.04 -32.02 -2.90
N GLY A 270 18.67 -32.14 -1.72
CA GLY A 270 19.10 -33.42 -1.20
C GLY A 270 17.90 -34.36 -1.25
N ARG A 271 17.99 -35.42 -2.08
CA ARG A 271 17.09 -36.55 -1.99
C ARG A 271 17.30 -37.11 -0.59
N ARG A 272 16.42 -36.72 0.35
CA ARG A 272 16.30 -37.43 1.61
C ARG A 272 15.80 -38.83 1.24
N ALA A 273 16.69 -39.80 1.41
CA ALA A 273 16.37 -41.22 1.43
C ALA A 273 15.48 -41.53 2.64
#